data_AF-A0A6M5YRM8-F1
#
_entry.id   AF-A0A6M5YRM8-F1
#
_cell.length_a   1.000
_cell.length_b   1.000
_cell.length_c   1.000
_cell.angle_alpha   90.00
_cell.angle_beta   90.00
_cell.angle_gamma   90.00
#
_symmetry.space_group_name_H-M   'P 1'
#
loop_
_entity.id
_entity.type
_entity.pdbx_description
1 polymer ?
#
loop_
_entity_poly.entity_id
_entity_poly.type
_entity_poly.pdbx_seq_one_letter_code
_entity_poly.pdbx_strand_id
1 'polypeptide(L)'
;MRYSATALVAVFVASVSAQPPDPEPIPLPLPAPTPQALPLKAPKGIEQPKPEETAAIARLLREMALQKMPDALVKSQQQWGKQKEFAVGRVMLRNPDRLPDAPRALFNDGLWRRFTVTARDPAETLAVTITELVRPEENKLLVTLNVGMDINFRMEQQLWKRGLMLYSGETRGHCKGAVQLKAVVSHTAEFKPGALLPHIVLKVTTTEAKLFYDKLVIDHTAGLDGEDAKKVGDLVLDLVKSVKPDLEKQLLDKGNAAIVKAAGTKEVQVKLDKLMSAGVVPKK
;
A
#
# COMPACT_ATOMS: atom_id res chain seq x y z
N MET A 1 -26.21 -19.79 -15.84
CA MET A 1 -27.33 -18.82 -15.90
C MET A 1 -26.90 -17.66 -16.78
N ARG A 2 -27.77 -17.29 -17.71
CA ARG A 2 -27.52 -16.41 -18.86
C ARG A 2 -27.53 -14.94 -18.41
N TYR A 3 -26.54 -14.15 -18.81
CA TYR A 3 -26.67 -12.69 -18.84
C TYR A 3 -26.76 -12.25 -20.29
N SER A 4 -27.92 -11.71 -20.62
CA SER A 4 -28.30 -11.23 -21.95
C SER A 4 -27.58 -9.93 -22.27
N ALA A 5 -26.98 -9.89 -23.46
CA ALA A 5 -26.56 -8.68 -24.13
C ALA A 5 -27.80 -7.92 -24.63
N THR A 6 -27.85 -6.62 -24.38
CA THR A 6 -28.80 -5.72 -25.04
C THR A 6 -27.99 -4.65 -25.77
N ALA A 7 -27.82 -4.86 -27.07
CA ALA A 7 -27.45 -3.82 -28.00
C ALA A 7 -28.69 -2.95 -28.28
N LEU A 8 -28.50 -1.63 -28.35
CA LEU A 8 -29.49 -0.75 -28.96
C LEU A 8 -28.77 0.33 -29.78
N VAL A 9 -28.85 0.12 -31.09
CA VAL A 9 -28.54 1.05 -32.18
C VAL A 9 -29.75 1.94 -32.39
N ALA A 10 -29.55 3.26 -32.49
CA ALA A 10 -30.40 4.20 -33.21
C ALA A 10 -29.87 5.63 -33.00
N VAL A 11 -29.96 6.61 -33.89
CA VAL A 11 -30.26 6.76 -35.32
C VAL A 11 -29.74 8.17 -35.61
N PHE A 12 -28.97 8.36 -36.68
CA PHE A 12 -28.60 9.68 -37.19
C PHE A 12 -29.84 10.32 -37.84
N VAL A 13 -30.22 11.53 -37.41
CA VAL A 13 -31.18 12.38 -38.12
C VAL A 13 -30.43 13.62 -38.59
N ALA A 14 -30.24 13.71 -39.90
CA ALA A 14 -29.78 14.91 -40.58
C ALA A 14 -30.98 15.87 -40.74
N SER A 15 -30.91 17.03 -40.09
CA SER A 15 -31.81 18.16 -40.36
C SER A 15 -31.07 19.17 -41.22
N VAL A 16 -31.42 19.20 -42.50
CA VAL A 16 -31.14 20.30 -43.44
C VAL A 16 -32.21 21.37 -43.20
N SER A 17 -31.82 22.57 -42.79
CA SER A 17 -32.71 23.73 -42.78
C SER A 17 -32.00 24.98 -43.30
N ALA A 18 -32.55 25.47 -44.41
CA ALA A 18 -32.41 26.75 -45.10
C ALA A 18 -31.49 27.83 -44.50
N GLN A 19 -30.52 28.24 -45.31
CA GLN A 19 -29.69 29.43 -45.10
C GLN A 19 -30.44 30.67 -45.62
N PRO A 20 -30.71 31.69 -44.78
CA PRO A 20 -31.29 32.96 -45.21
C PRO A 20 -30.28 33.82 -46.00
N PRO A 21 -30.75 34.76 -46.83
CA PRO A 21 -29.90 35.56 -47.74
C PRO A 21 -28.96 36.51 -46.98
N ASP A 22 -27.74 36.65 -47.53
CA ASP A 22 -26.67 37.48 -47.00
C ASP A 22 -27.06 38.98 -46.91
N PRO A 23 -26.93 39.62 -45.75
CA PRO A 23 -27.06 41.08 -45.63
C PRO A 23 -25.80 41.79 -46.15
N GLU A 24 -26.02 42.91 -46.83
CA GLU A 24 -24.97 43.77 -47.39
C GLU A 24 -23.94 44.23 -46.34
N PRO A 25 -22.65 44.30 -46.68
CA PRO A 25 -21.59 44.62 -45.73
C PRO A 25 -21.61 46.09 -45.31
N ILE A 26 -21.89 46.33 -44.04
CA ILE A 26 -21.67 47.62 -43.36
C ILE A 26 -20.14 47.80 -43.19
N PRO A 27 -19.54 48.93 -43.58
CA PRO A 27 -18.11 49.18 -43.37
C PRO A 27 -17.79 49.23 -41.87
N LEU A 28 -16.91 48.33 -41.42
CA LEU A 28 -16.44 48.23 -40.04
C LEU A 28 -15.64 49.49 -39.66
N PRO A 29 -15.88 50.10 -38.48
CA PRO A 29 -15.03 51.13 -37.94
C PRO A 29 -13.64 50.56 -37.61
N LEU A 30 -12.60 51.36 -37.88
CA LEU A 30 -11.19 51.02 -37.69
C LEU A 30 -10.92 50.43 -36.29
N PRO A 31 -10.10 49.37 -36.17
CA PRO A 31 -9.79 48.74 -34.90
C PRO A 31 -9.06 49.72 -33.97
N ALA A 32 -9.51 49.78 -32.72
CA ALA A 32 -8.86 50.55 -31.67
C ALA A 32 -7.40 50.07 -31.46
N PRO A 33 -6.47 50.99 -31.11
CA PRO A 33 -5.07 50.65 -30.89
C PRO A 33 -4.96 49.57 -29.82
N THR A 34 -4.27 48.48 -30.18
CA THR A 34 -4.09 47.29 -29.35
C THR A 34 -3.38 47.69 -28.04
N PRO A 35 -3.95 47.40 -26.86
CA PRO A 35 -3.28 47.64 -25.60
C PRO A 35 -1.95 46.90 -25.58
N GLN A 36 -0.85 47.64 -25.40
CA GLN A 36 0.48 47.04 -25.29
C GLN A 36 0.48 46.08 -24.08
N ALA A 37 0.69 44.79 -24.35
CA ALA A 37 0.79 43.78 -23.32
C ALA A 37 1.95 44.11 -22.39
N LEU A 38 1.62 44.45 -21.14
CA LEU A 38 2.62 44.62 -20.08
C LEU A 38 3.41 43.31 -19.96
N PRO A 39 4.75 43.34 -20.02
CA PRO A 39 5.56 42.15 -19.83
C PRO A 39 5.47 41.71 -18.37
N LEU A 40 4.54 40.80 -18.08
CA LEU A 40 4.48 40.10 -16.80
C LEU A 40 5.76 39.26 -16.68
N LYS A 41 6.68 39.74 -15.85
CA LYS A 41 7.86 39.00 -15.41
C LYS A 41 7.38 37.64 -14.88
N ALA A 42 7.76 36.56 -15.54
CA ALA A 42 7.45 35.21 -15.08
C ALA A 42 7.94 35.06 -13.62
N PRO A 43 7.10 34.54 -12.71
CA PRO A 43 7.52 34.29 -11.33
C PRO A 43 8.76 33.40 -11.34
N LYS A 44 9.76 33.74 -10.53
CA LYS A 44 10.98 32.93 -10.35
C LYS A 44 10.56 31.49 -10.09
N GLY A 45 10.88 30.60 -11.03
CA GLY A 45 10.62 29.18 -10.88
C GLY A 45 11.29 28.67 -9.61
N ILE A 46 10.52 27.96 -8.79
CA ILE A 46 11.00 27.29 -7.58
C ILE A 46 12.09 26.31 -8.03
N GLU A 47 13.32 26.46 -7.51
CA GLU A 47 14.43 25.57 -7.86
C GLU A 47 14.06 24.12 -7.51
N GLN A 48 14.12 23.25 -8.52
CA GLN A 48 13.90 21.83 -8.31
C GLN A 48 15.11 21.22 -7.59
N PRO A 49 14.88 20.29 -6.65
CA PRO A 49 15.95 19.65 -5.90
C PRO A 49 16.89 18.88 -6.83
N LYS A 50 18.20 18.97 -6.53
CA LYS A 50 19.24 18.37 -7.36
C LYS A 50 19.21 16.84 -7.24
N PRO A 51 19.57 16.10 -8.31
CA PRO A 51 19.58 14.62 -8.29
C PRO A 51 20.57 14.01 -7.28
N GLU A 52 21.58 14.76 -6.84
CA GLU A 52 22.52 14.31 -5.80
C GLU A 52 21.87 14.29 -4.41
N GLU A 53 21.00 15.26 -4.12
CA GLU A 53 20.29 15.36 -2.84
C GLU A 53 19.27 14.22 -2.69
N THR A 54 18.57 13.88 -3.77
CA THR A 54 17.61 12.76 -3.77
C THR A 54 18.30 11.42 -3.52
N ALA A 55 19.48 11.22 -4.11
CA ALA A 55 20.28 10.01 -3.88
C ALA A 55 20.77 9.90 -2.43
N ALA A 56 21.20 11.02 -1.81
CA ALA A 56 21.61 11.05 -0.42
C ALA A 56 20.46 10.71 0.53
N ILE A 57 19.27 11.29 0.30
CA ILE A 57 18.07 11.01 1.09
C ILE A 57 17.67 9.54 0.94
N ALA A 58 17.70 8.99 -0.27
CA ALA A 58 17.37 7.59 -0.51
C ALA A 58 18.32 6.63 0.23
N ARG A 59 19.63 6.94 0.29
CA ARG A 59 20.61 6.17 1.07
C ARG A 59 20.31 6.21 2.57
N LEU A 60 20.04 7.39 3.12
CA LEU A 60 19.67 7.54 4.53
C LEU A 60 18.40 6.75 4.87
N LEU A 61 17.38 6.83 4.01
CA LEU A 61 16.13 6.08 4.18
C LEU A 61 16.37 4.57 4.15
N ARG A 62 17.25 4.09 3.26
CA ARG A 62 17.65 2.68 3.21
C ARG A 62 18.34 2.25 4.50
N GLU A 63 19.31 3.00 5.00
CA GLU A 63 20.03 2.69 6.24
C GLU A 63 19.08 2.64 7.45
N MET A 64 18.18 3.63 7.56
CA MET A 64 17.16 3.65 8.60
C MET A 64 16.19 2.47 8.48
N ALA A 65 15.77 2.12 7.26
CA ALA A 65 14.91 0.98 7.02
C ALA A 65 15.59 -0.33 7.44
N LEU A 66 16.86 -0.53 7.09
CA LEU A 66 17.63 -1.71 7.49
C LEU A 66 17.75 -1.82 9.02
N GLN A 67 18.01 -0.71 9.72
CA GLN A 67 18.16 -0.72 11.18
C GLN A 67 16.85 -1.06 11.92
N LYS A 68 15.69 -0.77 11.32
CA LYS A 68 14.37 -0.95 11.94
C LYS A 68 13.54 -2.06 11.30
N MET A 69 14.10 -2.83 10.37
CA MET A 69 13.38 -3.90 9.70
C MET A 69 13.19 -5.08 10.64
N PRO A 70 11.95 -5.58 10.83
CA PRO A 70 11.72 -6.80 11.58
C PRO A 70 12.13 -8.04 10.76
N ASP A 71 12.57 -9.10 11.44
CA ASP A 71 12.96 -10.37 10.79
C ASP A 71 11.84 -10.97 9.92
N ALA A 72 10.58 -10.80 10.35
CA ALA A 72 9.41 -11.13 9.57
C ALA A 72 8.59 -9.88 9.29
N LEU A 73 8.45 -9.56 8.02
CA LEU A 73 7.71 -8.39 7.55
C LEU A 73 6.22 -8.54 7.83
N VAL A 74 5.69 -9.75 7.64
CA VAL A 74 4.28 -10.06 7.87
C VAL A 74 4.18 -11.45 8.49
N LYS A 75 3.43 -11.53 9.60
CA LYS A 75 2.99 -12.79 10.20
C LYS A 75 1.47 -12.75 10.32
N SER A 76 0.79 -13.73 9.75
CA SER A 76 -0.65 -13.92 9.88
C SER A 76 -0.93 -15.35 10.31
N GLN A 77 -1.79 -15.52 11.31
CA GLN A 77 -2.22 -16.80 11.85
C GLN A 77 -3.74 -16.81 11.90
N GLN A 78 -4.36 -17.22 10.80
CA GLN A 78 -5.81 -17.23 10.68
C GLN A 78 -6.35 -18.56 11.19
N GLN A 79 -7.19 -18.50 12.24
CA GLN A 79 -7.85 -19.64 12.88
C GLN A 79 -6.86 -20.71 13.43
N TRP A 80 -5.57 -20.38 13.53
CA TRP A 80 -4.56 -21.30 14.02
C TRP A 80 -4.82 -21.66 15.49
N GLY A 81 -4.77 -22.94 15.83
CA GLY A 81 -5.06 -23.40 17.20
C GLY A 81 -6.53 -23.35 17.60
N LYS A 82 -7.46 -23.02 16.68
CA LYS A 82 -8.88 -22.93 17.02
C LYS A 82 -9.47 -24.29 17.38
N GLN A 83 -10.06 -24.36 18.56
CA GLN A 83 -10.76 -25.54 19.05
C GLN A 83 -12.27 -25.31 19.03
N LYS A 84 -13.02 -26.40 18.85
CA LYS A 84 -14.47 -26.43 18.92
C LYS A 84 -14.90 -27.56 19.85
N GLU A 85 -15.92 -27.28 20.65
CA GLU A 85 -16.51 -28.29 21.52
C GLU A 85 -17.36 -29.26 20.71
N PHE A 86 -17.17 -30.54 20.97
CA PHE A 86 -18.02 -31.60 20.46
C PHE A 86 -18.48 -32.49 21.62
N ALA A 87 -19.70 -32.99 21.53
CA ALA A 87 -20.18 -34.04 22.44
C ALA A 87 -19.38 -35.32 22.18
N VAL A 88 -18.82 -35.89 23.24
CA VAL A 88 -18.02 -37.12 23.24
C VAL A 88 -18.74 -38.18 24.07
N GLY A 89 -18.62 -39.43 23.64
CA GLY A 89 -19.15 -40.57 24.36
C GLY A 89 -20.60 -40.91 24.02
N ARG A 90 -20.99 -42.13 24.38
CA ARG A 90 -22.37 -42.62 24.30
C ARG A 90 -23.03 -42.25 25.61
N VAL A 91 -24.06 -41.40 25.58
CA VAL A 91 -24.86 -41.13 26.77
C VAL A 91 -25.60 -42.42 27.10
N MET A 92 -25.12 -43.18 28.08
CA MET A 92 -25.86 -44.33 28.58
C MET A 92 -27.06 -43.79 29.37
N LEU A 93 -28.25 -43.92 28.77
CA LEU A 93 -29.52 -43.64 29.43
C LEU A 93 -29.73 -44.68 30.53
N ARG A 94 -29.41 -44.31 31.78
CA ARG A 94 -29.82 -45.08 32.96
C ARG A 94 -31.23 -44.70 33.42
N ASN A 95 -31.76 -43.57 32.95
CA ASN A 95 -33.12 -43.10 33.21
C ASN A 95 -33.74 -42.52 31.93
N PRO A 96 -34.94 -42.96 31.50
CA PRO A 96 -35.63 -42.42 30.31
C PRO A 96 -36.15 -40.98 30.51
N ASP A 97 -36.38 -40.54 31.75
CA ASP A 97 -36.97 -39.22 32.05
C ASP A 97 -35.96 -38.08 32.21
N ARG A 98 -34.65 -38.37 32.16
CA ARG A 98 -33.59 -37.36 32.20
C ARG A 98 -32.50 -37.73 31.20
N LEU A 99 -32.43 -37.00 30.09
CA LEU A 99 -31.28 -37.03 29.19
C LEU A 99 -30.10 -36.33 29.89
N PRO A 100 -29.01 -37.04 30.26
CA PRO A 100 -27.80 -36.39 30.73
C PRO A 100 -27.20 -35.54 29.61
N ASP A 101 -26.65 -34.38 29.93
CA ASP A 101 -25.81 -33.63 29.00
C ASP A 101 -24.62 -34.50 28.59
N ALA A 102 -24.47 -34.72 27.28
CA ALA A 102 -23.33 -35.47 26.76
C ALA A 102 -22.03 -34.75 27.15
N PRO A 103 -21.02 -35.46 27.69
CA PRO A 103 -19.77 -34.82 28.07
C PRO A 103 -19.14 -34.20 26.84
N ARG A 104 -18.75 -32.92 26.92
CA ARG A 104 -18.16 -32.18 25.80
C ARG A 104 -16.65 -32.13 25.96
N ALA A 105 -15.93 -32.30 24.85
CA ALA A 105 -14.50 -32.07 24.81
C ALA A 105 -14.13 -31.13 23.67
N LEU A 106 -13.02 -30.41 23.85
CA LEU A 106 -12.46 -29.48 22.87
C LEU A 106 -11.59 -30.26 21.88
N PHE A 107 -11.85 -30.06 20.59
CA PHE A 107 -11.04 -30.62 19.51
C PHE A 107 -10.61 -29.53 18.54
N ASN A 108 -9.42 -29.68 17.98
CA ASN A 108 -8.97 -28.85 16.87
C ASN A 108 -9.93 -29.00 15.68
N ASP A 109 -10.43 -27.89 15.14
CA ASP A 109 -11.42 -27.92 14.08
C ASP A 109 -11.28 -26.72 13.14
N GLY A 110 -11.61 -26.92 11.87
CA GLY A 110 -11.65 -25.90 10.84
C GLY A 110 -10.39 -25.81 9.99
N LEU A 111 -10.38 -24.79 9.14
CA LEU A 111 -9.27 -24.49 8.24
C LEU A 111 -8.30 -23.52 8.91
N TRP A 112 -7.10 -23.98 9.19
CA TRP A 112 -6.04 -23.20 9.80
C TRP A 112 -5.07 -22.75 8.72
N ARG A 113 -4.71 -21.46 8.74
CA ARG A 113 -3.75 -20.90 7.80
C ARG A 113 -2.71 -20.08 8.54
N ARG A 114 -1.45 -20.29 8.20
CA ARG A 114 -0.34 -19.48 8.70
C ARG A 114 0.45 -18.96 7.52
N PHE A 115 0.63 -17.65 7.47
CA PHE A 115 1.37 -16.97 6.41
C PHE A 115 2.49 -16.15 7.03
N THR A 116 3.71 -16.34 6.52
CA THR A 116 4.89 -15.62 6.97
C THR A 116 5.63 -15.08 5.75
N VAL A 117 5.97 -13.80 5.79
CA VAL A 117 6.82 -13.15 4.78
C VAL A 117 8.08 -12.65 5.48
N THR A 118 9.23 -12.99 4.92
CA THR A 118 10.55 -12.56 5.40
C THR A 118 11.29 -11.86 4.29
N ALA A 119 12.10 -10.86 4.64
CA ALA A 119 13.01 -10.24 3.68
C ALA A 119 14.16 -11.21 3.39
N ARG A 120 14.53 -11.35 2.12
CA ARG A 120 15.69 -12.14 1.70
C ARG A 120 16.87 -11.19 1.57
N ASP A 121 17.86 -11.37 2.44
CA ASP A 121 19.12 -10.62 2.43
C ASP A 121 18.91 -9.11 2.25
N PRO A 122 18.16 -8.45 3.16
CA PRO A 122 17.70 -7.07 2.97
C PRO A 122 18.86 -6.08 2.77
N ALA A 123 20.03 -6.37 3.35
CA ALA A 123 21.22 -5.53 3.19
C ALA A 123 21.62 -5.37 1.71
N GLU A 124 21.46 -6.41 0.90
CA GLU A 124 21.85 -6.42 -0.52
C GLU A 124 20.68 -6.11 -1.44
N THR A 125 19.47 -6.58 -1.09
CA THR A 125 18.32 -6.55 -2.00
C THR A 125 17.42 -5.33 -1.82
N LEU A 126 17.49 -4.63 -0.68
CA LEU A 126 16.67 -3.45 -0.43
C LEU A 126 17.14 -2.27 -1.29
N ALA A 127 16.34 -1.95 -2.30
CA ALA A 127 16.50 -0.77 -3.14
C ALA A 127 15.47 0.29 -2.73
N VAL A 128 15.95 1.48 -2.39
CA VAL A 128 15.10 2.65 -2.14
C VAL A 128 15.48 3.71 -3.17
N THR A 129 14.49 4.17 -3.94
CA THR A 129 14.68 5.18 -4.98
C THR A 129 13.60 6.24 -4.88
N ILE A 130 13.98 7.50 -5.06
CA ILE A 130 13.04 8.62 -5.14
C ILE A 130 12.95 8.99 -6.62
N THR A 131 11.82 8.67 -7.24
CA THR A 131 11.64 8.88 -8.69
C THR A 131 11.23 10.31 -8.99
N GLU A 132 10.45 10.91 -8.11
CA GLU A 132 9.91 12.25 -8.32
C GLU A 132 9.96 13.02 -7.01
N LEU A 133 10.54 14.22 -7.08
CA LEU A 133 10.60 15.16 -5.99
C LEU A 133 10.21 16.53 -6.52
N VAL A 134 8.93 16.87 -6.41
CA VAL A 134 8.38 18.12 -6.96
C VAL A 134 7.95 19.01 -5.81
N ARG A 135 8.34 20.29 -5.88
CA ARG A 135 7.91 21.32 -4.94
C ARG A 135 6.85 22.21 -5.62
N PRO A 136 5.55 21.84 -5.56
CA PRO A 136 4.49 22.62 -6.20
C PRO A 136 4.24 23.97 -5.51
N GLU A 137 4.44 24.03 -4.19
CA GLU A 137 4.28 25.23 -3.37
C GLU A 137 5.48 25.31 -2.41
N GLU A 138 5.82 26.49 -1.90
CA GLU A 138 6.92 26.63 -0.91
C GLU A 138 6.74 25.64 0.25
N ASN A 139 5.50 25.47 0.73
CA ASN A 139 5.16 24.68 1.90
C ASN A 139 4.76 23.22 1.60
N LYS A 140 4.78 22.77 0.33
CA LYS A 140 4.39 21.40 -0.04
C LYS A 140 5.43 20.75 -0.92
N LEU A 141 5.72 19.49 -0.63
CA LEU A 141 6.65 18.65 -1.36
C LEU A 141 5.95 17.34 -1.72
N LEU A 142 5.91 17.02 -3.00
CA LEU A 142 5.42 15.75 -3.51
C LEU A 142 6.61 14.82 -3.68
N VAL A 143 6.54 13.66 -3.04
CA VAL A 143 7.59 12.64 -3.05
C VAL A 143 7.00 11.33 -3.56
N THR A 144 7.59 10.80 -4.62
CA THR A 144 7.31 9.43 -5.10
C THR A 144 8.48 8.54 -4.71
N LEU A 145 8.25 7.67 -3.73
CA LEU A 145 9.20 6.70 -3.20
C LEU A 145 8.93 5.32 -3.78
N ASN A 146 9.95 4.68 -4.32
CA ASN A 146 9.92 3.30 -4.78
C ASN A 146 10.84 2.46 -3.89
N VAL A 147 10.27 1.46 -3.23
CA VAL A 147 10.97 0.53 -2.36
C VAL A 147 10.84 -0.87 -2.94
N GLY A 148 11.94 -1.48 -3.34
CA GLY A 148 12.00 -2.85 -3.84
C GLY A 148 12.84 -3.73 -2.93
N MET A 149 12.45 -4.99 -2.74
CA MET A 149 13.27 -6.00 -2.06
C MET A 149 12.88 -7.41 -2.50
N ASP A 150 13.79 -8.36 -2.30
CA ASP A 150 13.49 -9.77 -2.48
C ASP A 150 12.84 -10.30 -1.20
N ILE A 151 11.73 -11.02 -1.33
CA ILE A 151 10.97 -11.57 -0.22
C ILE A 151 10.80 -13.07 -0.39
N ASN A 152 10.87 -13.78 0.74
CA ASN A 152 10.47 -15.16 0.85
C ASN A 152 9.11 -15.21 1.53
N PHE A 153 8.22 -16.05 1.03
CA PHE A 153 6.93 -16.30 1.66
C PHE A 153 6.75 -17.78 1.95
N ARG A 154 6.09 -18.04 3.08
CA ARG A 154 5.76 -19.36 3.56
C ARG A 154 4.30 -19.37 3.94
N MET A 155 3.54 -20.24 3.29
CA MET A 155 2.14 -20.49 3.57
C MET A 155 1.98 -21.92 4.07
N GLU A 156 1.35 -22.06 5.22
CA GLU A 156 0.94 -23.35 5.77
C GLU A 156 -0.56 -23.38 5.87
N GLN A 157 -1.15 -24.49 5.45
CA GLN A 157 -2.57 -24.72 5.52
C GLN A 157 -2.84 -26.08 6.13
N GLN A 158 -3.63 -26.13 7.19
CA GLN A 158 -4.09 -27.36 7.81
C GLN A 158 -5.61 -27.40 7.82
N LEU A 159 -6.19 -28.55 7.48
CA LEU A 159 -7.63 -28.79 7.61
C LEU A 159 -7.86 -29.78 8.74
N TRP A 160 -8.56 -29.33 9.77
CA TRP A 160 -8.94 -30.13 10.92
C TRP A 160 -10.44 -30.40 10.90
N LYS A 161 -10.83 -31.62 11.26
CA LYS A 161 -12.23 -31.99 11.47
C LYS A 161 -12.34 -32.85 12.72
N ARG A 162 -12.94 -32.30 13.78
CA ARG A 162 -13.14 -33.00 15.08
C ARG A 162 -11.84 -33.60 15.63
N GLY A 163 -10.73 -32.87 15.57
CA GLY A 163 -9.43 -33.29 16.09
C GLY A 163 -8.63 -34.20 15.15
N LEU A 164 -9.18 -34.58 13.99
CA LEU A 164 -8.45 -35.29 12.95
C LEU A 164 -7.90 -34.29 11.93
N MET A 165 -6.59 -34.35 11.68
CA MET A 165 -5.94 -33.56 10.63
C MET A 165 -6.16 -34.25 9.29
N LEU A 166 -7.03 -33.68 8.46
CA LEU A 166 -7.38 -34.21 7.14
C LEU A 166 -6.37 -33.80 6.06
N TYR A 167 -5.77 -32.63 6.22
CA TYR A 167 -4.82 -32.09 5.25
C TYR A 167 -3.79 -31.22 5.98
N SER A 168 -2.55 -31.30 5.54
CA SER A 168 -1.47 -30.40 5.93
C SER A 168 -0.61 -30.12 4.70
N GLY A 169 -0.77 -28.92 4.18
CA GLY A 169 0.00 -28.43 3.04
C GLY A 169 0.93 -27.31 3.47
N GLU A 170 2.10 -27.29 2.86
CA GLU A 170 3.05 -26.20 3.00
C GLU A 170 3.50 -25.75 1.62
N THR A 171 3.41 -24.45 1.37
CA THR A 171 3.90 -23.80 0.16
C THR A 171 4.97 -22.80 0.53
N ARG A 172 6.13 -22.92 -0.12
CA ARG A 172 7.24 -21.97 -0.01
C ARG A 172 7.51 -21.37 -1.38
N GLY A 173 7.85 -20.10 -1.38
CA GLY A 173 8.31 -19.44 -2.57
C GLY A 173 9.02 -18.13 -2.27
N HIS A 174 9.49 -17.52 -3.34
CA HIS A 174 10.17 -16.24 -3.31
C HIS A 174 9.69 -15.36 -4.46
N CYS A 175 9.75 -14.05 -4.26
CA CYS A 175 9.50 -13.07 -5.31
C CYS A 175 10.23 -11.76 -5.04
N LYS A 176 10.32 -10.91 -6.06
CA LYS A 176 10.75 -9.52 -5.89
C LYS A 176 9.51 -8.68 -5.63
N GLY A 177 9.38 -8.16 -4.42
CA GLY A 177 8.30 -7.23 -4.06
C GLY A 177 8.76 -5.79 -4.25
N ALA A 178 7.92 -4.95 -4.82
CA ALA A 178 8.15 -3.51 -4.88
C ALA A 178 6.90 -2.73 -4.48
N VAL A 179 7.09 -1.65 -3.74
CA VAL A 179 6.04 -0.74 -3.30
C VAL A 179 6.37 0.65 -3.80
N GLN A 180 5.44 1.25 -4.52
CA GLN A 180 5.48 2.65 -4.88
C GLN A 180 4.56 3.43 -3.95
N LEU A 181 5.12 4.37 -3.20
CA LEU A 181 4.41 5.25 -2.30
C LEU A 181 4.48 6.68 -2.85
N LYS A 182 3.33 7.31 -3.05
CA LYS A 182 3.25 8.75 -3.26
C LYS A 182 2.87 9.41 -1.95
N ALA A 183 3.68 10.37 -1.52
CA ALA A 183 3.49 11.09 -0.28
C ALA A 183 3.54 12.60 -0.53
N VAL A 184 2.69 13.33 0.19
CA VAL A 184 2.71 14.78 0.29
C VAL A 184 3.34 15.12 1.64
N VAL A 185 4.44 15.86 1.62
CA VAL A 185 5.06 16.43 2.80
C VAL A 185 4.74 17.92 2.80
N SER A 186 3.84 18.33 3.68
CA SER A 186 3.55 19.74 3.93
C SER A 186 4.32 20.22 5.16
N HIS A 187 4.89 21.42 5.10
CA HIS A 187 5.53 22.05 6.25
C HIS A 187 4.83 23.36 6.59
N THR A 188 4.57 23.58 7.88
CA THR A 188 4.03 24.84 8.40
C THR A 188 4.98 25.35 9.46
N ALA A 189 5.53 26.55 9.26
CA ALA A 189 6.35 27.23 10.26
C ALA A 189 5.47 28.23 11.02
N GLU A 190 5.21 27.97 12.29
CA GLU A 190 4.48 28.88 13.17
C GLU A 190 5.45 29.57 14.14
N PHE A 191 5.44 30.91 14.13
CA PHE A 191 6.13 31.70 15.14
C PHE A 191 5.18 31.94 16.31
N LYS A 192 5.43 31.29 17.45
CA LYS A 192 4.70 31.58 18.69
C LYS A 192 5.25 32.87 19.31
N PRO A 193 4.38 33.81 19.74
CA PRO A 193 4.82 35.02 20.44
C PRO A 193 5.63 34.63 21.69
N GLY A 194 6.90 35.06 21.73
CA GLY A 194 7.83 34.77 22.84
C GLY A 194 8.79 33.59 22.63
N ALA A 195 8.72 32.88 21.50
CA ALA A 195 9.73 31.87 21.13
C ALA A 195 10.77 32.45 20.18
N LEU A 196 12.06 32.26 20.47
CA LEU A 196 13.18 32.71 19.63
C LEU A 196 13.34 31.90 18.34
N LEU A 197 12.74 30.70 18.26
CA LEU A 197 12.84 29.81 17.11
C LEU A 197 11.45 29.46 16.55
N PRO A 198 11.30 29.41 15.21
CA PRO A 198 10.06 28.99 14.59
C PRO A 198 9.75 27.53 14.93
N HIS A 199 8.47 27.27 15.19
CA HIS A 199 7.96 25.93 15.38
C HIS A 199 7.64 25.33 14.01
N ILE A 200 8.47 24.38 13.54
CA ILE A 200 8.26 23.73 12.24
C ILE A 200 7.43 22.46 12.44
N VAL A 201 6.25 22.43 11.83
CA VAL A 201 5.34 21.29 11.80
C VAL A 201 5.46 20.62 10.44
N LEU A 202 5.97 19.40 10.39
CA LEU A 202 6.03 18.58 9.19
C LEU A 202 4.86 17.60 9.20
N LYS A 203 3.94 17.75 8.26
CA LYS A 203 2.81 16.84 8.05
C LYS A 203 3.06 16.00 6.81
N VAL A 204 3.26 14.71 7.02
CA VAL A 204 3.42 13.73 5.94
C VAL A 204 2.09 13.00 5.75
N THR A 205 1.60 12.95 4.52
CA THR A 205 0.37 12.20 4.17
C THR A 205 0.64 11.33 2.96
N THR A 206 0.35 10.03 3.06
CA THR A 206 0.46 9.12 1.91
C THR A 206 -0.81 9.22 1.09
N THR A 207 -0.69 9.58 -0.19
CA THR A 207 -1.83 9.73 -1.11
C THR A 207 -2.12 8.47 -1.90
N GLU A 208 -1.08 7.76 -2.33
CA GLU A 208 -1.21 6.56 -3.16
C GLU A 208 -0.17 5.51 -2.75
N ALA A 209 -0.57 4.24 -2.73
CA ALA A 209 0.35 3.12 -2.57
C ALA A 209 0.02 2.07 -3.64
N LYS A 210 1.02 1.67 -4.41
CA LYS A 210 0.90 0.57 -5.38
C LYS A 210 1.84 -0.55 -5.01
N LEU A 211 1.32 -1.77 -5.09
CA LEU A 211 2.10 -2.97 -4.83
C LEU A 211 2.42 -3.65 -6.16
N PHE A 212 3.70 -3.90 -6.39
CA PHE A 212 4.23 -4.64 -7.52
C PHE A 212 4.92 -5.89 -7.01
N TYR A 213 4.86 -6.94 -7.82
CA TYR A 213 5.67 -8.13 -7.62
C TYR A 213 6.20 -8.55 -8.98
N ASP A 214 7.42 -9.07 -8.97
CA ASP A 214 8.08 -9.66 -10.13
C ASP A 214 8.65 -11.02 -9.76
N LYS A 215 8.72 -11.92 -10.75
CA LYS A 215 9.31 -13.27 -10.62
C LYS A 215 8.81 -14.04 -9.40
N LEU A 216 7.50 -14.28 -9.33
CA LEU A 216 6.95 -15.19 -8.33
C LEU A 216 7.36 -16.63 -8.67
N VAL A 217 8.19 -17.23 -7.82
CA VAL A 217 8.65 -18.61 -7.96
C VAL A 217 8.19 -19.38 -6.74
N ILE A 218 7.56 -20.54 -6.99
CA ILE A 218 7.18 -21.49 -5.94
C ILE A 218 8.25 -22.56 -5.89
N ASP A 219 8.98 -22.61 -4.77
CA ASP A 219 10.10 -23.54 -4.58
C ASP A 219 9.61 -24.93 -4.22
N HIS A 220 8.58 -24.99 -3.38
CA HIS A 220 8.07 -26.26 -2.87
C HIS A 220 6.60 -26.15 -2.49
N THR A 221 5.81 -27.13 -2.91
CA THR A 221 4.47 -27.37 -2.38
C THR A 221 4.40 -28.81 -1.92
N ALA A 222 4.27 -29.03 -0.61
CA ALA A 222 4.26 -30.36 -0.04
C ALA A 222 3.08 -31.18 -0.58
N GLY A 223 3.38 -32.34 -1.17
CA GLY A 223 2.39 -33.30 -1.65
C GLY A 223 1.87 -33.08 -3.08
N LEU A 224 2.43 -32.13 -3.83
CA LEU A 224 2.08 -31.89 -5.24
C LEU A 224 3.35 -31.84 -6.07
N ASP A 225 3.46 -32.72 -7.04
CA ASP A 225 4.58 -32.77 -7.99
C ASP A 225 4.05 -32.64 -9.44
N GLY A 226 4.88 -32.16 -10.35
CA GLY A 226 4.53 -32.05 -11.77
C GLY A 226 3.44 -31.03 -12.12
N GLU A 227 2.46 -31.41 -12.95
CA GLU A 227 1.43 -30.50 -13.50
C GLU A 227 0.52 -29.86 -12.45
N ASP A 228 0.28 -30.53 -11.33
CA ASP A 228 -0.58 -29.99 -10.28
C ASP A 228 0.11 -28.87 -9.49
N ALA A 229 1.44 -28.88 -9.39
CA ALA A 229 2.20 -27.77 -8.84
C ALA A 229 2.05 -26.50 -9.70
N LYS A 230 1.98 -26.65 -11.04
CA LYS A 230 1.72 -25.52 -11.95
C LYS A 230 0.33 -24.92 -11.72
N LYS A 231 -0.71 -25.76 -11.64
CA LYS A 231 -2.09 -25.30 -11.37
C LYS A 231 -2.22 -24.59 -10.03
N VAL A 232 -1.53 -25.07 -8.99
CA VAL A 232 -1.49 -24.38 -7.70
C VAL A 232 -0.75 -23.04 -7.80
N GLY A 233 0.32 -22.97 -8.59
CA GLY A 233 1.00 -21.72 -8.89
C GLY A 233 0.10 -20.69 -9.55
N ASP A 234 -0.68 -21.11 -10.55
CA ASP A 234 -1.66 -20.25 -11.22
C ASP A 234 -2.75 -19.77 -10.26
N LEU A 235 -3.24 -20.65 -9.38
CA LEU A 235 -4.24 -20.30 -8.36
C LEU A 235 -3.67 -19.28 -7.35
N VAL A 236 -2.42 -19.45 -6.91
CA VAL A 236 -1.76 -18.49 -6.03
C VAL A 236 -1.60 -17.14 -6.74
N LEU A 237 -1.19 -17.12 -8.00
CA LEU A 237 -1.09 -15.89 -8.79
C LEU A 237 -2.43 -15.17 -8.91
N ASP A 238 -3.51 -15.90 -9.18
CA ASP A 238 -4.85 -15.33 -9.29
C ASP A 238 -5.37 -14.83 -7.95
N LEU A 239 -5.08 -15.54 -6.86
CA LEU A 239 -5.39 -15.08 -5.51
C LEU A 239 -4.65 -13.78 -5.20
N VAL A 240 -3.34 -13.70 -5.49
CA VAL A 240 -2.53 -12.49 -5.30
C VAL A 240 -3.10 -11.33 -6.13
N LYS A 241 -3.48 -11.57 -7.39
CA LYS A 241 -4.12 -10.54 -8.24
C LYS A 241 -5.45 -10.07 -7.66
N SER A 242 -6.28 -10.97 -7.14
CA SER A 242 -7.57 -10.60 -6.54
C SER A 242 -7.44 -9.83 -5.23
N VAL A 243 -6.41 -10.14 -4.43
CA VAL A 243 -6.20 -9.57 -3.09
C VAL A 243 -5.34 -8.30 -3.15
N LYS A 244 -4.63 -8.07 -4.26
CA LYS A 244 -3.81 -6.87 -4.51
C LYS A 244 -4.51 -5.55 -4.15
N PRO A 245 -5.74 -5.22 -4.62
CA PRO A 245 -6.37 -3.94 -4.30
C PRO A 245 -6.63 -3.76 -2.80
N ASP A 246 -7.00 -4.84 -2.09
CA ASP A 246 -7.20 -4.80 -0.64
C ASP A 246 -5.87 -4.60 0.10
N LEU A 247 -4.78 -5.19 -0.40
CA LEU A 247 -3.44 -4.98 0.15
C LEU A 247 -2.97 -3.54 -0.05
N GLU A 248 -3.21 -2.95 -1.22
CA GLU A 248 -2.88 -1.55 -1.49
C GLU A 248 -3.60 -0.61 -0.52
N LYS A 249 -4.89 -0.86 -0.27
CA LYS A 249 -5.66 -0.13 0.74
C LYS A 249 -5.11 -0.31 2.16
N GLN A 250 -4.78 -1.55 2.55
CA GLN A 250 -4.19 -1.81 3.86
C GLN A 250 -2.79 -1.20 4.00
N LEU A 251 -2.00 -1.12 2.92
CA LEU A 251 -0.70 -0.47 2.91
C LEU A 251 -0.84 1.05 3.08
N LEU A 252 -1.84 1.67 2.44
CA LEU A 252 -2.18 3.08 2.68
C LEU A 252 -2.55 3.32 4.15
N ASP A 253 -3.43 2.51 4.70
CA ASP A 253 -3.89 2.64 6.09
C ASP A 253 -2.75 2.44 7.08
N LYS A 254 -1.91 1.40 6.86
CA LYS A 254 -0.73 1.14 7.69
C LYS A 254 0.35 2.19 7.53
N GLY A 255 0.57 2.70 6.32
CA GLY A 255 1.52 3.78 6.06
C GLY A 255 1.12 5.05 6.80
N ASN A 256 -0.15 5.44 6.72
CA ASN A 256 -0.69 6.56 7.47
C ASN A 256 -0.66 6.32 8.99
N ALA A 257 -0.97 5.12 9.45
CA ALA A 257 -0.88 4.77 10.88
C ALA A 257 0.57 4.78 11.40
N ALA A 258 1.54 4.31 10.60
CA ALA A 258 2.95 4.33 10.95
C ALA A 258 3.50 5.76 10.99
N ILE A 259 3.10 6.62 10.06
CA ILE A 259 3.42 8.05 10.10
C ILE A 259 2.89 8.66 11.40
N VAL A 260 1.62 8.42 11.75
CA VAL A 260 1.02 8.93 13.00
C VAL A 260 1.75 8.40 14.23
N LYS A 261 2.15 7.12 14.25
CA LYS A 261 2.87 6.51 15.36
C LYS A 261 4.29 7.06 15.51
N ALA A 262 5.00 7.28 14.42
CA ALA A 262 6.36 7.83 14.43
C ALA A 262 6.37 9.33 14.77
N ALA A 263 5.33 10.06 14.38
CA ALA A 263 5.19 11.48 14.60
C ALA A 263 4.49 11.85 15.94
N GLY A 264 3.87 10.88 16.63
CA GLY A 264 3.08 11.11 17.85
C GLY A 264 1.68 11.68 17.58
N THR A 265 1.52 12.40 16.48
CA THR A 265 0.26 12.91 15.87
C THR A 265 0.46 12.95 14.34
N LYS A 266 -0.54 13.34 13.52
CA LYS A 266 -0.32 13.58 12.06
C LYS A 266 0.68 14.73 11.75
N GLU A 267 1.38 15.22 12.77
CA GLU A 267 2.21 16.42 12.80
C GLU A 267 3.53 16.05 13.50
N VAL A 268 4.60 15.88 12.73
CA VAL A 268 5.94 15.76 13.32
C VAL A 268 6.34 17.15 13.77
N GLN A 269 6.26 17.40 15.08
CA GLN A 269 6.76 18.62 15.70
C GLN A 269 8.27 18.48 15.89
N VAL A 270 9.05 19.01 14.94
CA VAL A 270 10.50 19.07 15.11
C VAL A 270 10.83 20.38 15.81
N LYS A 271 11.02 20.32 17.13
CA LYS A 271 11.62 21.44 17.87
C LYS A 271 13.08 21.58 17.41
N LEU A 272 13.42 22.69 16.76
CA LEU A 272 14.78 22.94 16.25
C LEU A 272 15.87 22.80 17.33
N ASP A 273 15.53 23.05 18.60
CA ASP A 273 16.41 22.85 19.76
C ASP A 273 17.00 21.42 19.83
N LYS A 274 16.24 20.40 19.38
CA LYS A 274 16.70 19.01 19.34
C LYS A 274 17.60 18.70 18.14
N LEU A 275 17.42 19.38 17.02
CA LEU A 275 18.28 19.21 15.85
C LEU A 275 19.63 19.91 16.04
N MET A 276 19.64 21.08 16.68
CA MET A 276 20.87 21.82 17.00
C MET A 276 21.72 21.10 18.07
N SER A 277 21.09 20.36 18.98
CA SER A 277 21.81 19.53 19.96
C SER A 277 22.24 18.16 19.42
N ALA A 278 21.54 17.61 18.42
CA ALA A 278 21.93 16.36 17.75
C ALA A 278 23.03 16.55 16.68
N GLY A 279 23.21 17.76 16.16
CA GLY A 279 24.26 18.10 15.18
C GLY A 279 25.65 18.33 15.78
N VAL A 280 25.79 18.38 17.11
CA VAL A 280 27.10 18.46 17.78
C VAL A 280 27.59 17.04 18.03
N VAL A 281 28.19 16.43 17.00
CA VAL A 281 29.07 15.26 17.18
C VAL A 281 30.26 15.74 18.03
N PRO A 282 30.46 15.24 19.27
CA PRO A 282 31.73 15.47 19.94
C PRO A 282 32.80 14.70 19.16
N LYS A 283 33.75 15.43 18.55
CA LYS A 283 35.03 14.85 18.17
C LYS A 283 35.64 14.22 19.43
N LYS A 284 35.80 12.91 19.42
CA LYS A 284 36.85 12.22 20.16
C LYS A 284 37.78 11.59 19.14
#